data_AF-E6QPH5-F1
#
_entry.id   AF-E6QPH5-F1
#
_cell.length_a   1.000
_cell.length_b   1.000
_cell.length_c   1.000
_cell.angle_alpha   90.00
_cell.angle_beta   90.00
_cell.angle_gamma   90.00
#
_symmetry.space_group_name_H-M   'P 1'
#
loop_
_entity.id
_entity.type
_entity.pdbx_description
1 polymer ?
#
loop_
_entity_poly.entity_id
_entity_poly.type
_entity_poly.pdbx_seq_one_letter_code
_entity_poly.pdbx_strand_id
1 'polypeptide(L)'
;MKVTEQLRAIWDGWKSGTTGGDAGSEIEAAGAELARRKTLAMPTILTPYGYGTGAIAGIPKPTQMNLRRFAETPVVRRAINVIKDRIVAMDWQVRVRRGVDSSEVGYARRKLRALRRVLEEPNESDSFRSLLEQVIEDALTGGYGAIEMELTGDPERPAMLWSVDGSTIRVNAKWDGGEETPRYSQVPLGQGREAEIALRDDQLIYLRTNPRSFTPFGLGPLEVAFETVNEFLSAHRFAGKLAANTVVQYALWLNEATPAQHERVIRWWQDEIEGTGRVPLISTPQKPEVLRFAQGTDQDMIKPVKFCRSS
;
A
#
# COMPACT_ATOMS: atom_id res chain seq x y z
N MET A 1 -59.82 -25.37 -8.02
CA MET A 1 -60.68 -24.26 -7.55
C MET A 1 -60.92 -24.38 -6.03
N LYS A 2 -59.84 -24.40 -5.21
CA LYS A 2 -59.85 -24.68 -3.75
C LYS A 2 -58.87 -23.80 -2.93
N VAL A 3 -58.28 -22.78 -3.56
CA VAL A 3 -57.21 -21.94 -2.94
C VAL A 3 -57.79 -20.72 -2.22
N THR A 4 -58.93 -20.21 -2.69
CA THR A 4 -59.60 -19.02 -2.11
C THR A 4 -60.37 -19.32 -0.82
N GLU A 5 -60.77 -20.57 -0.57
CA GLU A 5 -61.45 -20.99 0.67
C GLU A 5 -60.47 -21.24 1.81
N GLN A 6 -59.27 -21.77 1.51
CA GLN A 6 -58.21 -21.95 2.52
C GLN A 6 -57.68 -20.60 3.05
N LEU A 7 -57.60 -19.58 2.19
CA LEU A 7 -57.15 -18.23 2.58
C LEU A 7 -58.15 -17.49 3.50
N ARG A 8 -59.45 -17.80 3.42
CA ARG A 8 -60.46 -17.26 4.36
C ARG A 8 -60.42 -17.96 5.73
N ALA A 9 -60.23 -19.28 5.76
CA ALA A 9 -60.17 -20.03 7.02
C ALA A 9 -58.96 -19.66 7.90
N ILE A 10 -57.82 -19.35 7.27
CA ILE A 10 -56.60 -18.89 7.97
C ILE A 10 -56.80 -17.47 8.53
N TRP A 11 -57.52 -16.61 7.79
CA TRP A 11 -57.84 -15.24 8.22
C TRP A 11 -58.80 -15.21 9.42
N ASP A 12 -59.79 -16.11 9.46
CA ASP A 12 -60.75 -16.19 10.56
C ASP A 12 -60.16 -16.84 11.82
N GLY A 13 -59.24 -17.80 11.67
CA GLY A 13 -58.54 -18.44 12.79
C GLY A 13 -57.60 -17.50 13.56
N TRP A 14 -57.11 -16.44 12.91
CA TRP A 14 -56.23 -15.45 13.55
C TRP A 14 -56.97 -14.46 14.47
N LYS A 15 -58.31 -14.32 14.32
CA LYS A 15 -59.10 -13.41 15.18
C LYS A 15 -59.50 -14.00 16.53
N SER A 16 -59.50 -15.33 16.70
CA SER A 16 -59.92 -15.99 17.93
C SER A 16 -58.73 -16.70 18.60
N GLY A 17 -57.85 -15.92 19.22
CA GLY A 17 -56.79 -16.48 20.06
C GLY A 17 -57.39 -17.25 21.25
N THR A 18 -57.21 -18.58 21.28
CA THR A 18 -57.41 -19.40 22.49
C THR A 18 -56.51 -20.64 22.46
N THR A 19 -55.34 -20.47 23.09
CA THR A 19 -54.62 -21.36 24.02
C THR A 19 -54.86 -22.89 24.03
N GLY A 20 -53.74 -23.62 23.85
CA GLY A 20 -53.37 -24.86 24.56
C GLY A 20 -53.73 -26.16 23.84
N GLY A 21 -52.86 -27.16 23.66
CA GLY A 21 -51.47 -27.33 24.04
C GLY A 21 -50.95 -28.66 23.44
N ASP A 22 -49.63 -28.77 23.35
CA ASP A 22 -48.82 -29.99 23.17
C ASP A 22 -49.12 -30.93 21.99
N ALA A 23 -48.48 -30.63 20.84
CA ALA A 23 -47.90 -31.65 19.96
C ALA A 23 -46.90 -31.01 18.96
N GLY A 24 -45.63 -31.39 19.06
CA GLY A 24 -44.69 -31.38 17.92
C GLY A 24 -43.94 -30.06 17.67
N SER A 25 -42.87 -29.88 18.43
CA SER A 25 -41.93 -28.76 18.42
C SER A 25 -41.16 -28.57 17.10
N GLU A 26 -41.19 -27.31 16.65
CA GLU A 26 -40.06 -26.54 16.08
C GLU A 26 -39.74 -26.68 14.59
N ILE A 27 -40.74 -26.37 13.76
CA ILE A 27 -40.55 -25.65 12.49
C ILE A 27 -40.96 -24.19 12.75
N GLU A 28 -40.14 -23.25 12.23
CA GLU A 28 -40.46 -21.82 12.06
C GLU A 28 -40.48 -20.90 13.30
N ALA A 29 -39.36 -20.84 14.02
CA ALA A 29 -38.93 -19.59 14.64
C ALA A 29 -38.17 -18.71 13.61
N ALA A 30 -38.91 -18.17 12.65
CA ALA A 30 -38.43 -17.11 11.77
C ALA A 30 -39.09 -15.80 12.21
N GLY A 31 -38.32 -14.88 12.80
CA GLY A 31 -38.87 -13.53 13.00
C GLY A 31 -38.21 -12.55 13.96
N ALA A 32 -36.95 -12.71 14.39
CA ALA A 32 -36.27 -11.63 15.14
C ALA A 32 -34.73 -11.66 15.09
N GLU A 33 -34.12 -12.14 14.00
CA GLU A 33 -32.67 -11.99 13.77
C GLU A 33 -32.45 -11.38 12.37
N LEU A 34 -32.83 -10.12 12.20
CA LEU A 34 -32.64 -9.40 10.94
C LEU A 34 -31.30 -8.66 10.95
N ALA A 35 -30.38 -9.24 10.17
CA ALA A 35 -29.14 -8.70 9.61
C ALA A 35 -27.84 -8.82 10.43
N ARG A 36 -27.52 -10.03 10.93
CA ARG A 36 -26.12 -10.46 11.12
C ARG A 36 -25.63 -11.22 9.88
N ARG A 37 -24.46 -10.87 9.36
CA ARG A 37 -23.86 -11.50 8.17
C ARG A 37 -23.59 -12.99 8.48
N LYS A 38 -24.24 -13.90 7.75
CA LYS A 38 -24.17 -15.37 7.94
C LYS A 38 -22.95 -16.07 7.30
N THR A 39 -21.95 -15.32 6.80
CA THR A 39 -20.79 -15.89 6.10
C THR A 39 -19.50 -15.71 6.89
N LEU A 40 -18.77 -16.81 7.10
CA LEU A 40 -17.38 -16.81 7.58
C LEU A 40 -16.45 -16.51 6.39
N ALA A 41 -15.47 -15.63 6.58
CA ALA A 41 -14.42 -15.44 5.58
C ALA A 41 -13.62 -16.75 5.46
N MET A 42 -13.48 -17.25 4.23
CA MET A 42 -12.69 -18.44 3.92
C MET A 42 -11.27 -18.32 4.48
N PRO A 43 -10.73 -19.34 5.17
CA PRO A 43 -9.30 -19.40 5.39
C PRO A 43 -8.64 -19.50 4.02
N THR A 44 -7.81 -18.52 3.67
CA THR A 44 -7.06 -18.54 2.41
C THR A 44 -5.97 -19.61 2.48
N ILE A 45 -6.35 -20.87 2.32
CA ILE A 45 -5.45 -22.01 2.10
C ILE A 45 -5.52 -22.36 0.62
N LEU A 46 -5.13 -21.42 -0.24
CA LEU A 46 -4.82 -21.68 -1.63
C LEU A 46 -3.70 -20.72 -2.04
N THR A 47 -2.52 -20.90 -1.45
CA THR A 47 -1.29 -20.59 -2.16
C THR A 47 -1.22 -21.63 -3.28
N PRO A 48 -1.29 -21.27 -4.57
CA PRO A 48 -1.00 -22.22 -5.62
C PRO A 48 0.39 -22.76 -5.34
N TYR A 49 0.52 -24.07 -5.39
CA TYR A 49 1.79 -24.78 -5.31
C TYR A 49 2.66 -24.31 -6.48
N GLY A 50 3.38 -23.21 -6.26
CA GLY A 50 4.39 -22.69 -7.16
C GLY A 50 5.54 -23.68 -7.15
N TYR A 51 5.54 -24.54 -8.16
CA TYR A 51 6.71 -25.30 -8.57
C TYR A 51 7.95 -24.40 -8.49
N GLY A 52 9.00 -24.91 -7.85
CA GLY A 52 10.19 -24.15 -7.49
C GLY A 52 10.70 -23.22 -8.59
N THR A 53 10.37 -21.95 -8.47
CA THR A 53 11.25 -20.88 -8.89
C THR A 53 12.06 -20.55 -7.65
N GLY A 54 13.25 -21.16 -7.56
CA GLY A 54 14.27 -20.66 -6.65
C GLY A 54 14.32 -19.14 -6.84
N ALA A 55 14.19 -18.41 -5.73
CA ALA A 55 14.35 -16.97 -5.62
C ALA A 55 14.41 -16.23 -6.96
N ILE A 56 13.35 -15.47 -7.29
CA ILE A 56 13.58 -14.19 -7.97
C ILE A 56 14.51 -13.41 -7.03
N ALA A 57 15.81 -13.66 -7.16
CA ALA A 57 16.85 -13.26 -6.23
C ALA A 57 17.04 -11.76 -6.42
N GLY A 58 16.22 -10.97 -5.73
CA GLY A 58 16.42 -9.52 -5.69
C GLY A 58 15.21 -8.69 -5.30
N ILE A 59 13.98 -9.20 -5.38
CA ILE A 59 12.79 -8.41 -5.01
C ILE A 59 12.50 -8.64 -3.52
N PRO A 60 12.70 -7.63 -2.64
CA PRO A 60 12.33 -7.76 -1.23
C PRO A 60 10.83 -8.00 -1.15
N LYS A 61 10.37 -8.88 -0.25
CA LYS A 61 8.93 -9.02 0.01
C LYS A 61 8.35 -7.64 0.37
N PRO A 62 7.14 -7.27 -0.10
CA PRO A 62 6.50 -6.00 0.24
C PRO A 62 6.01 -6.03 1.70
N THR A 63 6.95 -6.08 2.63
CA THR A 63 6.69 -5.87 4.05
C THR A 63 6.59 -4.37 4.30
N GLN A 64 5.86 -3.95 5.33
CA GLN A 64 5.69 -2.53 5.67
C GLN A 64 7.04 -1.80 5.79
N MET A 65 8.04 -2.44 6.41
CA MET A 65 9.41 -1.89 6.51
C MET A 65 10.08 -1.72 5.15
N ASN A 66 9.89 -2.66 4.23
CA ASN A 66 10.44 -2.56 2.88
C ASN A 66 9.71 -1.50 2.05
N LEU A 67 8.39 -1.37 2.17
CA LEU A 67 7.61 -0.32 1.51
C LEU A 67 8.06 1.07 1.95
N ARG A 68 8.40 1.26 3.23
CA ARG A 68 8.98 2.52 3.73
C ARG A 68 10.31 2.87 3.10
N ARG A 69 11.26 1.92 3.10
CA ARG A 69 12.56 2.09 2.41
C ARG A 69 12.36 2.38 0.92
N PHE A 70 11.34 1.78 0.32
CA PHE A 70 11.02 1.97 -1.08
C PHE A 70 10.39 3.35 -1.37
N ALA A 71 9.60 3.88 -0.43
CA ALA A 71 9.04 5.24 -0.48
C ALA A 71 10.12 6.34 -0.46
N GLU A 72 11.31 6.05 0.06
CA GLU A 72 12.46 6.96 0.04
C GLU A 72 13.18 7.02 -1.32
N THR A 73 12.87 6.12 -2.26
CA THR A 73 13.49 6.19 -3.59
C THR A 73 13.05 7.44 -4.36
N PRO A 74 13.93 8.09 -5.16
CA PRO A 74 13.64 9.41 -5.72
C PRO A 74 12.35 9.51 -6.55
N VAL A 75 12.04 8.48 -7.34
CA VAL A 75 10.84 8.45 -8.18
C VAL A 75 9.57 8.37 -7.33
N VAL A 76 9.55 7.45 -6.36
CA VAL A 76 8.41 7.26 -5.47
C VAL A 76 8.25 8.46 -4.55
N ARG A 77 9.34 8.93 -3.95
CA ARG A 77 9.36 10.09 -3.05
C ARG A 77 8.80 11.33 -3.73
N ARG A 78 9.16 11.57 -5.00
CA ARG A 78 8.60 12.68 -5.79
C ARG A 78 7.11 12.52 -5.99
N ALA A 79 6.63 11.32 -6.34
CA ALA A 79 5.21 11.06 -6.55
C ALA A 79 4.40 11.27 -5.25
N ILE A 80 4.88 10.75 -4.13
CA ILE A 80 4.27 10.92 -2.81
C ILE A 80 4.19 12.42 -2.46
N ASN A 81 5.29 13.16 -2.60
CA ASN A 81 5.30 14.59 -2.28
C ASN A 81 4.32 15.38 -3.15
N VAL A 82 4.25 15.13 -4.45
CA VAL A 82 3.30 15.82 -5.34
C VAL A 82 1.84 15.59 -4.93
N ILE A 83 1.48 14.38 -4.53
CA ILE A 83 0.12 14.06 -4.08
C ILE A 83 -0.14 14.69 -2.71
N LYS A 84 0.79 14.49 -1.76
CA LYS A 84 0.72 15.01 -0.40
C LYS A 84 0.57 16.54 -0.40
N ASP A 85 1.44 17.25 -1.11
CA ASP A 85 1.43 18.71 -1.20
C ASP A 85 0.10 19.24 -1.75
N ARG A 86 -0.49 18.55 -2.73
CA ARG A 86 -1.78 18.94 -3.30
C ARG A 86 -2.94 18.76 -2.34
N ILE A 87 -2.99 17.66 -1.59
CA ILE A 87 -4.07 17.39 -0.63
C ILE A 87 -3.99 18.35 0.55
N VAL A 88 -2.77 18.58 1.02
CA VAL A 88 -2.51 19.44 2.18
C VAL A 88 -2.71 20.92 1.85
N ALA A 89 -2.45 21.35 0.61
CA ALA A 89 -2.68 22.73 0.16
C ALA A 89 -4.15 23.06 -0.15
N MET A 90 -5.08 22.10 0.00
CA MET A 90 -6.50 22.39 -0.21
C MET A 90 -7.07 23.28 0.91
N ASP A 91 -8.05 24.12 0.57
CA ASP A 91 -8.78 24.93 1.55
C ASP A 91 -9.83 24.07 2.28
N TRP A 92 -9.39 23.34 3.30
CA TRP A 92 -10.25 22.51 4.14
C TRP A 92 -11.24 23.35 4.95
N GLN A 93 -12.51 22.92 5.00
CA GLN A 93 -13.57 23.65 5.69
C GLN A 93 -14.46 22.71 6.52
N VAL A 94 -14.71 23.11 7.77
CA VAL A 94 -15.71 22.45 8.63
C VAL A 94 -17.09 23.00 8.29
N ARG A 95 -17.98 22.13 7.84
CA ARG A 95 -19.36 22.48 7.49
C ARG A 95 -20.34 21.57 8.19
N VAL A 96 -21.56 22.06 8.40
CA VAL A 96 -22.67 21.22 8.85
C VAL A 96 -22.97 20.17 7.78
N ARG A 97 -23.37 18.97 8.22
CA ARG A 97 -23.73 17.87 7.34
C ARG A 97 -24.82 18.30 6.36
N ARG A 98 -24.71 17.86 5.10
CA ARG A 98 -25.72 18.13 4.06
C ARG A 98 -27.09 17.65 4.54
N GLY A 99 -28.10 18.49 4.37
CA GLY A 99 -29.49 18.20 4.76
C GLY A 99 -29.84 18.48 6.22
N VAL A 100 -28.91 19.05 7.00
CA VAL A 100 -29.19 19.56 8.35
C VAL A 100 -29.02 21.07 8.34
N ASP A 101 -30.05 21.79 8.76
CA ASP A 101 -29.98 23.25 8.81
C ASP A 101 -29.20 23.73 10.03
N SER A 102 -28.42 24.80 9.83
CA SER A 102 -27.57 25.36 10.89
C SER A 102 -28.37 25.89 12.10
N SER A 103 -29.64 26.20 11.91
CA SER A 103 -30.58 26.63 12.96
C SER A 103 -31.08 25.48 13.84
N GLU A 104 -31.09 24.25 13.32
CA GLU A 104 -31.50 23.05 14.07
C GLU A 104 -30.40 22.59 15.03
N VAL A 105 -29.15 22.91 14.70
CA VAL A 105 -28.00 22.58 15.54
C VAL A 105 -27.81 23.66 16.61
N GLY A 106 -28.20 23.34 17.84
CA GLY A 106 -27.94 24.19 19.01
C GLY A 106 -26.45 24.57 19.11
N TYR A 107 -26.18 25.88 19.24
CA TYR A 107 -24.83 26.46 19.32
C TYR A 107 -23.91 26.08 18.13
N ALA A 108 -24.46 25.89 16.92
CA ALA A 108 -23.69 25.44 15.75
C ALA A 108 -22.41 26.24 15.53
N ARG A 109 -22.48 27.58 15.60
CA ARG A 109 -21.31 28.46 15.43
C ARG A 109 -20.21 28.18 16.45
N ARG A 110 -20.56 27.92 17.71
CA ARG A 110 -19.58 27.60 18.76
C ARG A 110 -18.92 26.24 18.47
N LYS A 111 -19.73 25.22 18.16
CA LYS A 111 -19.23 23.88 17.81
C LYS A 111 -18.30 23.90 16.60
N LEU A 112 -18.67 24.64 15.55
CA LEU A 112 -17.83 24.78 14.35
C LEU A 112 -16.49 25.46 14.66
N ARG A 113 -16.47 26.49 15.52
CA ARG A 113 -15.23 27.13 15.96
C ARG A 113 -14.36 26.18 16.80
N ALA A 114 -14.95 25.45 17.73
CA ALA A 114 -14.23 24.48 18.55
C ALA A 114 -13.59 23.38 17.69
N LEU A 115 -14.35 22.80 16.75
CA LEU A 115 -13.83 21.79 15.81
C LEU A 115 -12.75 22.36 14.89
N ARG A 116 -12.93 23.59 14.41
CA ARG A 116 -11.92 24.28 13.61
C ARG A 116 -10.61 24.43 14.40
N ARG A 117 -10.70 24.83 15.67
CA ARG A 117 -9.54 24.97 16.56
C ARG A 117 -8.82 23.65 16.78
N VAL A 118 -9.55 22.56 17.01
CA VAL A 118 -8.97 21.21 17.14
C VAL A 118 -8.21 20.80 15.88
N LEU A 119 -8.71 21.15 14.69
CA LEU A 119 -8.01 20.81 13.45
C LEU A 119 -6.79 21.72 13.22
N GLU A 120 -6.91 23.04 13.42
CA GLU A 120 -5.82 24.00 13.21
C GLU A 120 -4.65 23.77 14.19
N GLU A 121 -4.98 23.47 15.46
CA GLU A 121 -4.06 23.18 16.57
C GLU A 121 -4.35 21.78 17.15
N PRO A 122 -3.96 20.69 16.43
CA PRO A 122 -4.25 19.32 16.85
C PRO A 122 -3.59 18.93 18.17
N ASN A 123 -2.34 19.33 18.36
CA ASN A 123 -1.57 19.13 19.59
C ASN A 123 -0.65 20.34 19.81
N GLU A 124 0.28 20.29 20.77
CA GLU A 124 1.20 21.41 21.06
C GLU A 124 2.34 21.54 20.04
N SER A 125 2.64 20.48 19.31
CA SER A 125 3.82 20.35 18.44
C SER A 125 3.48 20.51 16.95
N ASP A 126 2.29 20.08 16.56
CA ASP A 126 1.84 19.93 15.18
C ASP A 126 0.75 20.94 14.83
N SER A 127 0.73 21.28 13.54
CA SER A 127 -0.37 21.99 12.90
C SER A 127 -1.25 20.99 12.13
N PHE A 128 -2.43 21.43 11.68
CA PHE A 128 -3.26 20.62 10.78
C PHE A 128 -2.47 20.02 9.60
N ARG A 129 -1.61 20.85 9.01
CA ARG A 129 -0.78 20.48 7.86
C ARG A 129 0.23 19.39 8.23
N SER A 130 0.98 19.54 9.33
CA SER A 130 1.99 18.54 9.70
C SER A 130 1.36 17.21 10.13
N LEU A 131 0.24 17.26 10.85
CA LEU A 131 -0.55 16.07 11.21
C LEU A 131 -0.99 15.32 9.94
N LEU A 132 -1.61 16.04 9.00
CA LEU A 132 -2.16 15.45 7.79
C LEU A 132 -1.05 14.94 6.85
N GLU A 133 0.07 15.64 6.75
CA GLU A 133 1.24 15.20 5.96
C GLU A 133 1.75 13.84 6.42
N GLN A 134 1.88 13.63 7.73
CA GLN A 134 2.33 12.35 8.31
C GLN A 134 1.33 11.23 8.01
N VAL A 135 0.04 11.48 8.25
CA VAL A 135 -1.03 10.48 8.09
C VAL A 135 -1.24 10.10 6.61
N ILE A 136 -1.17 11.07 5.70
CA ILE A 136 -1.29 10.81 4.26
C ILE A 136 -0.07 10.02 3.75
N GLU A 137 1.12 10.27 4.28
CA GLU A 137 2.32 9.53 3.89
C GLU A 137 2.19 8.04 4.20
N ASP A 138 1.71 7.69 5.39
CA ASP A 138 1.39 6.31 5.74
C ASP A 138 0.28 5.73 4.85
N ALA A 139 -0.77 6.52 4.56
CA ALA A 139 -1.89 6.08 3.73
C ALA A 139 -1.49 5.80 2.28
N LEU A 140 -0.54 6.57 1.72
CA LEU A 140 0.00 6.36 0.37
C LEU A 140 1.02 5.22 0.32
N THR A 141 1.79 5.03 1.39
CA THR A 141 2.84 4.00 1.47
C THR A 141 2.25 2.62 1.71
N GLY A 142 1.35 2.49 2.68
CA GLY A 142 0.84 1.20 3.15
C GLY A 142 -0.68 1.06 3.15
N GLY A 143 -1.43 2.10 2.78
CA GLY A 143 -2.90 2.03 2.73
C GLY A 143 -3.58 2.18 4.09
N TYR A 144 -2.82 2.54 5.13
CA TYR A 144 -3.28 2.75 6.49
C TYR A 144 -2.90 4.15 6.95
N GLY A 145 -3.76 4.79 7.73
CA GLY A 145 -3.42 6.00 8.48
C GLY A 145 -4.09 5.94 9.84
N ALA A 146 -3.44 6.44 10.88
CA ALA A 146 -3.99 6.40 12.23
C ALA A 146 -3.79 7.75 12.92
N ILE A 147 -4.84 8.23 13.57
CA ILE A 147 -4.82 9.44 14.40
C ILE A 147 -5.44 9.05 15.74
N GLU A 148 -4.67 9.16 16.81
CA GLU A 148 -5.17 9.00 18.17
C GLU A 148 -5.95 10.26 18.56
N MET A 149 -7.06 10.04 19.26
CA MET A 149 -7.95 11.08 19.75
C MET A 149 -8.10 10.96 21.26
N GLU A 150 -7.73 12.01 21.97
CA GLU A 150 -7.95 12.13 23.42
C GLU A 150 -8.95 13.25 23.68
N LEU A 151 -9.92 12.98 24.53
CA LEU A 151 -10.91 13.96 24.95
C LEU A 151 -10.34 14.81 26.07
N THR A 152 -10.34 16.13 25.89
CA THR A 152 -9.76 17.08 26.86
C THR A 152 -10.74 17.49 27.97
N GLY A 153 -12.05 17.32 27.73
CA GLY A 153 -13.12 17.86 28.58
C GLY A 153 -13.40 19.36 28.39
N ASP A 154 -12.63 20.10 27.58
CA ASP A 154 -12.86 21.52 27.30
C ASP A 154 -13.84 21.71 26.12
N PRO A 155 -14.99 22.40 26.31
CA PRO A 155 -15.94 22.64 25.23
C PRO A 155 -15.40 23.50 24.07
N GLU A 156 -14.36 24.32 24.28
CA GLU A 156 -13.73 25.12 23.21
C GLU A 156 -12.62 24.35 22.47
N ARG A 157 -12.11 23.25 23.03
CA ARG A 157 -11.15 22.35 22.39
C ARG A 157 -11.47 20.90 22.80
N PRO A 158 -12.51 20.27 22.25
CA PRO A 158 -13.05 19.01 22.77
C PRO A 158 -12.10 17.80 22.67
N ALA A 159 -11.13 17.83 21.75
CA ALA A 159 -10.19 16.74 21.56
C ALA A 159 -8.79 17.24 21.19
N MET A 160 -7.79 16.42 21.47
CA MET A 160 -6.43 16.54 20.93
C MET A 160 -6.16 15.37 19.98
N LEU A 161 -5.33 15.62 18.98
CA LEU A 161 -5.06 14.68 17.89
C LEU A 161 -3.56 14.43 17.76
N TRP A 162 -3.16 13.17 17.71
CA TRP A 162 -1.76 12.76 17.46
C TRP A 162 -1.68 11.80 16.29
N SER A 163 -0.69 12.01 15.42
CA SER A 163 -0.36 11.04 14.38
C SER A 163 0.22 9.80 15.03
N VAL A 164 -0.33 8.64 14.66
CA VAL A 164 0.18 7.34 15.09
C VAL A 164 0.54 6.54 13.86
N ASP A 165 1.60 5.74 13.98
CA ASP A 165 2.01 4.82 12.94
C ASP A 165 0.92 3.76 12.70
N GLY A 166 0.19 3.88 11.59
CA GLY A 166 -0.89 2.95 11.23
C GLY A 166 -0.42 1.50 10.99
N SER A 167 0.88 1.27 10.77
CA SER A 167 1.46 -0.08 10.62
C SER A 167 1.48 -0.85 11.94
N THR A 168 1.52 -0.13 13.06
CA THR A 168 1.54 -0.70 14.42
C THR A 168 0.15 -1.06 14.93
N ILE A 169 -0.90 -0.58 14.24
CA ILE A 169 -2.30 -0.80 14.62
C ILE A 169 -2.81 -2.14 14.07
N ARG A 170 -3.44 -2.90 14.95
CA ARG A 170 -4.18 -4.13 14.63
C ARG A 170 -5.65 -3.87 14.83
N VAL A 171 -6.45 -4.34 13.88
CA VAL A 171 -7.91 -4.26 13.95
C VAL A 171 -8.46 -5.58 14.50
N ASN A 172 -9.24 -5.51 15.58
CA ASN A 172 -9.88 -6.68 16.14
C ASN A 172 -11.05 -7.13 15.25
N ALA A 173 -10.89 -8.28 14.58
CA ALA A 173 -11.91 -8.85 13.71
C ALA A 173 -13.15 -9.37 14.47
N LYS A 174 -13.04 -9.58 15.78
CA LYS A 174 -14.12 -10.06 16.65
C LYS A 174 -14.84 -8.93 17.39
N TRP A 175 -14.52 -7.68 17.09
CA TRP A 175 -15.18 -6.55 17.73
C TRP A 175 -16.70 -6.61 17.50
N ASP A 176 -17.45 -6.47 18.58
CA ASP A 176 -18.90 -6.64 18.66
C ASP A 176 -19.68 -5.35 18.34
N GLY A 177 -18.97 -4.23 18.14
CA GLY A 177 -19.56 -2.91 17.91
C GLY A 177 -19.83 -2.14 19.19
N GLY A 178 -19.43 -2.65 20.36
CA GLY A 178 -19.57 -1.94 21.63
C GLY A 178 -18.64 -0.72 21.71
N GLU A 179 -19.13 0.35 22.35
CA GLU A 179 -18.35 1.57 22.58
C GLU A 179 -17.21 1.33 23.59
N GLU A 180 -17.46 0.51 24.61
CA GLU A 180 -16.49 0.17 25.65
C GLU A 180 -15.50 -0.94 25.26
N THR A 181 -15.78 -1.66 24.17
CA THR A 181 -14.95 -2.79 23.74
C THR A 181 -13.82 -2.32 22.83
N PRO A 182 -12.57 -2.78 23.05
CA PRO A 182 -11.44 -2.34 22.25
C PRO A 182 -11.57 -2.88 20.81
N ARG A 183 -11.69 -1.95 19.87
CA ARG A 183 -11.72 -2.22 18.44
C ARG A 183 -10.32 -2.34 17.86
N TYR A 184 -9.39 -1.55 18.39
CA TYR A 184 -8.03 -1.43 17.90
C TYR A 184 -7.04 -1.83 18.98
N SER A 185 -5.85 -2.22 18.54
CA SER A 185 -4.73 -2.37 19.44
C SER A 185 -3.44 -1.94 18.79
N GLN A 186 -2.58 -1.27 19.54
CA GLN A 186 -1.28 -0.86 19.08
C GLN A 186 -0.22 -1.81 19.62
N VAL A 187 0.67 -2.28 18.75
CA VAL A 187 1.88 -2.99 19.14
C VAL A 187 3.09 -2.14 18.75
N PRO A 188 3.74 -1.46 19.70
CA PRO A 188 4.88 -0.60 19.42
C PRO A 188 6.00 -1.36 18.69
N LEU A 189 6.69 -0.66 17.78
CA LEU A 189 7.79 -1.24 17.01
C LEU A 189 8.89 -1.75 17.95
N GLY A 190 9.27 -3.03 17.79
CA GLY A 190 10.33 -3.66 18.58
C GLY A 190 9.88 -4.23 19.93
N GLN A 191 8.61 -4.04 20.32
CA GLN A 191 8.05 -4.66 21.52
C GLN A 191 7.18 -5.87 21.16
N GLY A 192 7.14 -6.86 22.05
CA GLY A 192 6.31 -8.05 21.91
C GLY A 192 4.82 -7.73 22.12
N ARG A 193 3.96 -8.73 21.89
CA ARG A 193 2.50 -8.61 22.14
C ARG A 193 2.14 -8.28 23.59
N GLU A 194 3.07 -8.42 24.52
CA GLU A 194 2.87 -8.10 25.93
C GLU A 194 2.73 -6.59 26.18
N ALA A 195 3.22 -5.74 25.26
CA ALA A 195 3.08 -4.29 25.31
C ALA A 195 1.91 -3.79 24.44
N GLU A 196 0.90 -4.64 24.21
CA GLU A 196 -0.27 -4.28 23.41
C GLU A 196 -1.13 -3.24 24.15
N ILE A 197 -1.29 -2.07 23.54
CA ILE A 197 -2.13 -0.99 24.05
C ILE A 197 -3.50 -1.14 23.40
N ALA A 198 -4.51 -1.47 24.20
CA ALA A 198 -5.89 -1.59 23.73
C ALA A 198 -6.51 -0.20 23.55
N LEU A 199 -7.13 0.03 22.38
CA LEU A 199 -7.76 1.29 22.01
C LEU A 199 -9.22 1.04 21.61
N ARG A 200 -10.12 1.86 22.16
CA ARG A 200 -11.55 1.85 21.83
C ARG A 200 -11.85 2.59 20.52
N ASP A 201 -13.08 2.48 20.05
CA ASP A 201 -13.52 3.13 18.81
C ASP A 201 -13.51 4.68 18.92
N ASP A 202 -13.74 5.21 20.11
CA ASP A 202 -13.71 6.65 20.43
C ASP A 202 -12.28 7.21 20.58
N GLN A 203 -11.25 6.37 20.60
CA GLN A 203 -9.87 6.77 20.87
C GLN A 203 -8.98 6.79 19.62
N LEU A 204 -9.41 6.21 18.50
CA LEU A 204 -8.59 6.10 17.29
C LEU A 204 -9.38 6.32 16.01
N ILE A 205 -8.95 7.28 15.21
CA ILE A 205 -9.40 7.45 13.83
C ILE A 205 -8.49 6.58 12.94
N TYR A 206 -9.05 5.52 12.38
CA TYR A 206 -8.34 4.64 11.46
C TYR A 206 -8.78 4.83 10.00
N LEU A 207 -7.85 5.27 9.17
CA LEU A 207 -8.02 5.50 7.74
C LEU A 207 -7.63 4.25 6.96
N ARG A 208 -8.52 3.85 6.04
CA ARG A 208 -8.31 2.70 5.16
C ARG A 208 -8.45 3.12 3.71
N THR A 209 -7.34 3.13 2.99
CA THR A 209 -7.35 3.37 1.55
C THR A 209 -7.79 2.10 0.83
N ASN A 210 -8.69 2.20 -0.15
CA ASN A 210 -9.15 1.06 -0.97
C ASN A 210 -9.60 -0.16 -0.12
N PRO A 211 -10.66 -0.04 0.69
CA PRO A 211 -11.11 -1.13 1.57
C PRO A 211 -11.61 -2.33 0.75
N ARG A 212 -11.19 -3.53 1.17
CA ARG A 212 -11.55 -4.80 0.52
C ARG A 212 -12.28 -5.71 1.50
N SER A 213 -13.16 -6.56 1.00
CA SER A 213 -14.00 -7.42 1.85
C SER A 213 -13.23 -8.53 2.59
N PHE A 214 -12.05 -8.92 2.09
CA PHE A 214 -11.27 -10.05 2.61
C PHE A 214 -10.16 -9.64 3.61
N THR A 215 -9.91 -8.33 3.80
CA THR A 215 -8.90 -7.84 4.74
C THR A 215 -9.41 -6.59 5.47
N PRO A 216 -9.19 -6.47 6.79
CA PRO A 216 -9.54 -5.26 7.52
C PRO A 216 -8.61 -4.08 7.19
N PHE A 217 -7.46 -4.33 6.55
CA PHE A 217 -6.46 -3.32 6.18
C PHE A 217 -6.74 -2.72 4.80
N GLY A 218 -6.28 -1.48 4.60
CA GLY A 218 -6.30 -0.86 3.28
C GLY A 218 -5.25 -1.44 2.33
N LEU A 219 -5.28 -0.98 1.09
CA LEU A 219 -4.27 -1.28 0.06
C LEU A 219 -3.60 0.03 -0.35
N GLY A 220 -2.31 0.13 -0.06
CA GLY A 220 -1.50 1.29 -0.42
C GLY A 220 -1.25 1.37 -1.93
N PRO A 221 -1.33 2.55 -2.55
CA PRO A 221 -0.91 2.75 -3.94
C PRO A 221 0.53 2.25 -4.21
N LEU A 222 1.45 2.44 -3.26
CA LEU A 222 2.82 1.97 -3.40
C LEU A 222 2.94 0.44 -3.38
N GLU A 223 2.10 -0.24 -2.60
CA GLU A 223 2.05 -1.71 -2.58
C GLU A 223 1.61 -2.27 -3.93
N VAL A 224 0.64 -1.62 -4.59
CA VAL A 224 0.20 -1.98 -5.94
C VAL A 224 1.28 -1.73 -6.97
N ALA A 225 1.99 -0.60 -6.89
CA ALA A 225 3.05 -0.23 -7.82
C ALA A 225 4.40 -0.91 -7.52
N PHE A 226 4.50 -1.73 -6.48
CA PHE A 226 5.77 -2.22 -5.95
C PHE A 226 6.60 -2.97 -6.99
N GLU A 227 5.97 -3.91 -7.71
CA GLU A 227 6.65 -4.70 -8.75
C GLU A 227 7.13 -3.82 -9.90
N THR A 228 6.25 -2.97 -10.44
CA THR A 228 6.57 -2.07 -11.58
C THR A 228 7.70 -1.10 -11.26
N VAL A 229 7.65 -0.47 -10.08
CA VAL A 229 8.72 0.46 -9.67
C VAL A 229 10.03 -0.32 -9.43
N ASN A 230 9.96 -1.54 -8.90
CA ASN A 230 11.16 -2.34 -8.66
C ASN A 230 11.82 -2.79 -9.98
N GLU A 231 11.03 -3.16 -10.98
CA GLU A 231 11.49 -3.42 -12.34
C GLU A 231 12.12 -2.17 -12.96
N PHE A 232 11.47 -1.01 -12.81
CA PHE A 232 12.01 0.27 -13.28
C PHE A 232 13.38 0.58 -12.68
N LEU A 233 13.52 0.45 -11.35
CA LEU A 233 14.79 0.68 -10.66
C LEU A 233 15.86 -0.33 -11.07
N SER A 234 15.47 -1.58 -11.30
CA SER A 234 16.38 -2.64 -11.75
C SER A 234 16.89 -2.38 -13.16
N ALA A 235 16.00 -1.98 -14.08
CA ALA A 235 16.36 -1.58 -15.45
C ALA A 235 17.30 -0.36 -15.45
N HIS A 236 17.03 0.65 -14.63
CA HIS A 236 17.90 1.81 -14.48
C HIS A 236 19.29 1.45 -13.94
N ARG A 237 19.37 0.59 -12.93
CA ARG A 237 20.65 0.11 -12.39
C ARG A 237 21.40 -0.73 -13.42
N PHE A 238 20.72 -1.56 -14.19
CA PHE A 238 21.32 -2.35 -15.25
C PHE A 238 21.90 -1.47 -16.36
N ALA A 239 21.12 -0.50 -16.85
CA ALA A 239 21.60 0.48 -17.83
C ALA A 239 22.79 1.30 -17.30
N GLY A 240 22.75 1.72 -16.02
CA GLY A 240 23.87 2.40 -15.38
C GLY A 240 25.13 1.52 -15.30
N LYS A 241 24.99 0.24 -14.97
CA LYS A 241 26.11 -0.73 -14.96
C LYS A 241 26.67 -0.95 -16.36
N LEU A 242 25.85 -1.05 -17.39
CA LEU A 242 26.31 -1.17 -18.78
C LEU A 242 27.02 0.08 -19.26
N ALA A 243 26.53 1.27 -18.90
CA ALA A 243 27.18 2.53 -19.26
C ALA A 243 28.50 2.75 -18.52
N ALA A 244 28.58 2.33 -17.25
CA ALA A 244 29.78 2.47 -16.43
C ALA A 244 30.84 1.40 -16.70
N ASN A 245 30.42 0.16 -16.98
CA ASN A 245 31.32 -0.91 -17.38
C ASN A 245 31.48 -0.87 -18.90
N THR A 246 32.60 -0.35 -19.39
CA THR A 246 33.08 -0.58 -20.75
C THR A 246 33.37 -2.08 -20.89
N VAL A 247 32.33 -2.89 -21.08
CA VAL A 247 32.49 -4.29 -21.47
C VAL A 247 33.33 -4.28 -22.73
N VAL A 248 34.41 -5.07 -22.74
CA VAL A 248 35.27 -5.19 -23.91
C VAL A 248 34.40 -5.63 -25.09
N GLN A 249 34.09 -4.70 -25.99
CA GLN A 249 33.10 -4.91 -27.06
C GLN A 249 33.60 -5.88 -28.14
N TYR A 250 34.91 -6.16 -28.13
CA TYR A 250 35.59 -6.91 -29.17
C TYR A 250 36.61 -7.87 -28.55
N ALA A 251 36.50 -9.15 -28.88
CA ALA A 251 37.60 -10.09 -28.71
C ALA A 251 38.32 -10.24 -30.05
N LEU A 252 39.65 -10.10 -30.03
CA LEU A 252 40.50 -10.35 -31.18
C LEU A 252 40.98 -11.80 -31.14
N TRP A 253 40.70 -12.55 -32.19
CA TRP A 253 41.23 -13.89 -32.37
C TRP A 253 42.57 -13.83 -33.12
N LEU A 254 43.62 -14.40 -32.52
CA LEU A 254 44.96 -14.49 -33.12
C LEU A 254 45.30 -15.97 -33.39
N ASN A 255 45.52 -16.31 -34.65
CA ASN A 255 46.02 -17.64 -35.04
C ASN A 255 47.55 -17.69 -34.92
N GLU A 256 48.08 -18.82 -34.47
CA GLU A 256 49.51 -19.20 -34.54
C GLU A 256 50.51 -18.26 -33.82
N ALA A 257 50.10 -17.56 -32.77
CA ALA A 257 51.01 -16.75 -31.96
C ALA A 257 51.51 -17.50 -30.71
N THR A 258 52.81 -17.36 -30.44
CA THR A 258 53.44 -17.87 -29.21
C THR A 258 52.96 -17.08 -27.98
N PRO A 259 52.96 -17.66 -26.76
CA PRO A 259 52.54 -16.94 -25.55
C PRO A 259 53.27 -15.60 -25.33
N ALA A 260 54.56 -15.54 -25.66
CA ALA A 260 55.37 -14.31 -25.55
C ALA A 260 55.02 -13.25 -26.61
N GLN A 261 54.39 -13.63 -27.73
CA GLN A 261 53.84 -12.69 -28.71
C GLN A 261 52.46 -12.18 -28.26
N HIS A 262 51.63 -13.03 -27.65
CA HIS A 262 50.36 -12.62 -27.05
C HIS A 262 50.53 -11.53 -25.99
N GLU A 263 51.44 -11.72 -25.02
CA GLU A 263 51.68 -10.73 -23.96
C GLU A 263 52.18 -9.39 -24.52
N ARG A 264 52.98 -9.42 -25.59
CA ARG A 264 53.51 -8.21 -26.24
C ARG A 264 52.40 -7.41 -26.91
N VAL A 265 51.46 -8.10 -27.58
CA VAL A 265 50.29 -7.49 -28.19
C VAL A 265 49.34 -6.93 -27.14
N ILE A 266 49.13 -7.63 -26.02
CA ILE A 266 48.31 -7.15 -24.90
C ILE A 266 48.90 -5.87 -24.31
N ARG A 267 50.22 -5.84 -24.01
CA ARG A 267 50.88 -4.63 -23.49
C ARG A 267 50.85 -3.48 -24.48
N TRP A 268 51.16 -3.73 -25.75
CA TRP A 268 51.06 -2.72 -26.80
C TRP A 268 49.63 -2.15 -26.92
N TRP A 269 48.61 -3.01 -26.84
CA TRP A 269 47.21 -2.58 -26.90
C TRP A 269 46.82 -1.71 -25.70
N GLN A 270 47.21 -2.11 -24.49
CA GLN A 270 46.96 -1.35 -23.26
C GLN A 270 47.70 -0.01 -23.24
N ASP A 271 48.95 0.02 -23.74
CA ASP A 271 49.80 1.21 -23.70
C ASP A 271 49.52 2.20 -24.84
N GLU A 272 49.20 1.71 -26.05
CA GLU A 272 49.04 2.57 -27.23
C GLU A 272 47.59 2.77 -27.70
N ILE A 273 46.69 1.81 -27.47
CA ILE A 273 45.33 1.82 -28.07
C ILE A 273 44.27 2.23 -27.06
N GLU A 274 44.35 1.75 -25.83
CA GLU A 274 43.40 2.14 -24.78
C GLU A 274 43.56 3.63 -24.45
N GLY A 275 42.60 4.44 -24.93
CA GLY A 275 42.49 5.88 -24.61
C GLY A 275 43.00 6.86 -25.68
N THR A 276 43.61 6.40 -26.78
CA THR A 276 44.19 7.32 -27.79
C THR A 276 43.39 7.46 -29.09
N GLY A 277 42.40 6.60 -29.32
CA GLY A 277 41.52 6.67 -30.51
C GLY A 277 42.24 6.47 -31.86
N ARG A 278 43.46 5.94 -31.87
CA ARG A 278 44.24 5.69 -33.09
C ARG A 278 43.70 4.46 -33.84
N VAL A 279 43.65 4.53 -35.17
CA VAL A 279 43.22 3.42 -36.04
C VAL A 279 44.43 2.55 -36.39
N PRO A 280 44.51 1.29 -35.93
CA PRO A 280 45.65 0.43 -36.23
C PRO A 280 45.57 -0.11 -37.67
N LEU A 281 46.72 -0.11 -38.35
CA LEU A 281 46.92 -0.79 -39.63
C LEU A 281 47.49 -2.18 -39.36
N ILE A 282 46.74 -3.22 -39.70
CA ILE A 282 47.13 -4.63 -39.53
C ILE A 282 47.37 -5.22 -40.91
N SER A 283 48.59 -5.69 -41.17
CA SER A 283 48.93 -6.45 -42.39
C SER A 283 49.15 -7.92 -42.05
N THR A 284 48.06 -8.69 -41.93
CA THR A 284 48.13 -10.15 -41.76
C THR A 284 47.64 -10.84 -43.04
N PRO A 285 48.23 -12.00 -43.42
CA PRO A 285 47.81 -12.76 -44.60
C PRO A 285 46.40 -13.35 -44.45
N GLN A 286 45.93 -13.56 -43.22
CA GLN A 286 44.55 -13.93 -42.90
C GLN A 286 43.85 -12.76 -42.21
N LYS A 287 42.59 -12.52 -42.59
CA LYS A 287 41.76 -11.47 -42.00
C LYS A 287 41.46 -11.83 -40.53
N PRO A 288 41.78 -10.94 -39.56
CA PRO A 288 41.42 -11.19 -38.17
C PRO A 288 39.90 -11.21 -38.03
N GLU A 289 39.37 -12.25 -37.40
CA GLU A 289 37.95 -12.34 -37.08
C GLU A 289 37.68 -11.61 -35.77
N VAL A 290 36.77 -10.63 -35.83
CA VAL A 290 36.31 -9.90 -34.66
C VAL A 290 35.01 -10.55 -34.19
N LEU A 291 35.07 -11.23 -33.05
CA LEU A 291 33.86 -11.70 -32.39
C LEU A 291 33.21 -10.49 -31.70
N ARG A 292 32.08 -10.05 -32.25
CA ARG A 292 31.22 -9.06 -31.63
C ARG A 292 30.30 -9.75 -30.65
N PHE A 293 30.49 -9.50 -29.36
CA PHE A 293 29.45 -9.83 -28.40
C PHE A 293 28.32 -8.83 -28.60
N ALA A 294 27.17 -9.29 -29.11
CA ALA A 294 26.01 -8.43 -29.27
C ALA A 294 25.53 -7.98 -27.89
N GLN A 295 25.87 -6.75 -27.49
CA GLN A 295 25.12 -6.04 -26.46
C GLN A 295 23.87 -5.45 -27.10
N GLY A 296 22.74 -5.56 -26.41
CA GLY A 296 21.49 -4.94 -26.83
C GLY A 296 21.71 -3.45 -27.13
N THR A 297 21.11 -2.99 -28.22
CA THR A 297 21.22 -1.60 -28.68
C THR A 297 20.62 -0.64 -27.65
N ASP A 298 21.11 0.60 -27.55
CA ASP A 298 20.56 1.63 -26.64
C ASP A 298 19.04 1.81 -26.79
N GLN A 299 18.52 1.61 -28.01
CA GLN A 299 17.08 1.66 -28.30
C GLN A 299 16.27 0.57 -27.60
N ASP A 300 16.86 -0.58 -27.31
CA ASP A 300 16.23 -1.70 -26.62
C ASP A 300 16.12 -1.43 -25.11
N MET A 301 16.94 -0.52 -24.57
CA MET A 301 16.90 -0.12 -23.16
C MET A 301 15.94 1.04 -22.87
N ILE A 302 15.78 1.98 -23.81
CA ILE A 302 14.94 3.18 -23.61
C ILE A 302 13.45 2.84 -23.64
N LYS A 303 13.03 1.86 -24.46
CA LYS A 303 11.62 1.46 -24.60
C LYS A 303 11.03 0.91 -23.28
N PRO A 304 11.64 -0.07 -22.59
CA PRO A 304 11.11 -0.58 -21.32
C PRO A 304 11.13 0.47 -20.19
N VAL A 305 12.16 1.32 -20.14
CA VAL A 305 12.23 2.43 -19.16
C VAL A 305 11.14 3.48 -19.40
N LYS A 306 10.85 3.82 -20.66
CA LYS A 306 9.75 4.74 -20.99
C LYS A 306 8.38 4.14 -20.68
N PHE A 307 8.18 2.85 -20.96
CA PHE A 307 6.94 2.14 -20.62
C PHE A 307 6.69 2.18 -19.10
N CYS A 308 7.67 1.79 -18.29
CA CYS A 308 7.55 1.80 -16.83
C CYS A 308 7.44 3.21 -16.22
N ARG A 309 7.78 4.27 -16.96
CA ARG A 309 7.62 5.67 -16.52
C ARG A 309 6.22 6.23 -16.85
N SER A 310 5.55 5.69 -17.87
CA SER A 310 4.22 6.14 -18.31
C SER A 310 3.06 5.38 -17.66
N SER A 311 3.33 4.19 -17.12
CA SER A 311 2.41 3.37 -16.33
C SER A 311 2.35 3.85 -14.88
#